data_AF-A0A0J9W3T1-F1
#
_entry.id   AF-A0A0J9W3T1-F1
#
_cell.length_a   1.000
_cell.length_b   1.000
_cell.length_c   1.000
_cell.angle_alpha   90.00
_cell.angle_beta   90.00
_cell.angle_gamma   90.00
#
_symmetry.space_group_name_H-M   'P 1'
#
loop_
_entity.id
_entity.type
_entity.pdbx_description
1 polymer ?
#
loop_
_entity_poly.entity_id
_entity_poly.type
_entity_poly.pdbx_seq_one_letter_code
_entity_poly.pdbx_strand_id
1 'polypeptide(L)'
;MECPPEKRDDSYNFLDTVDEYVKASDKIISVNLDSGEQKDCDDFSKNHAKPYTEIGKTICEHFLKLYKSLPNIKNYDTRGTSYNNDCKFLNYWLNFELKKHNINICVNKFHNGIESQCDNTIKYVLPVHEIYNIDQDHLNKIDKLYNLYANYTKLNNIIDSNWKEKKIEILTLSTQCCADYSDVSYLCNGDNENKNPEFCKKLNDFKSKYEELDKKVVEPRSDFSDYFIKLSECPNNKIISTAVTGSIIGLIPLLGVLYKVNKLNIKL
;
A
#
# COMPACT_ATOMS: atom_id res chain seq x y z
N MET A 1 -23.61 -9.57 12.02
CA MET A 1 -23.81 -8.31 11.29
C MET A 1 -23.00 -8.44 10.02
N GLU A 2 -23.67 -8.41 8.87
CA GLU A 2 -23.02 -8.56 7.58
C GLU A 2 -22.15 -7.32 7.29
N CYS A 3 -20.96 -7.56 6.76
CA CYS A 3 -20.06 -6.53 6.26
C CYS A 3 -20.05 -6.67 4.72
N PRO A 4 -21.09 -6.22 4.01
CA PRO A 4 -21.20 -6.48 2.58
C PRO A 4 -19.99 -5.87 1.86
N PRO A 5 -19.22 -6.69 1.12
CA PRO A 5 -18.07 -6.18 0.38
C PRO A 5 -18.53 -5.36 -0.83
N GLU A 6 -17.77 -4.34 -1.17
CA GLU A 6 -18.01 -3.47 -2.31
C GLU A 6 -16.85 -3.51 -3.30
N LYS A 7 -17.20 -3.34 -4.59
CA LYS A 7 -16.27 -3.11 -5.69
C LYS A 7 -16.58 -1.74 -6.26
N ARG A 8 -15.63 -0.81 -6.16
CA ARG A 8 -15.77 0.53 -6.74
C ARG A 8 -14.57 0.79 -7.64
N ASP A 9 -14.81 1.12 -8.91
CA ASP A 9 -13.73 1.37 -9.87
C ASP A 9 -12.88 2.58 -9.44
N ASP A 10 -13.50 3.56 -8.82
CA ASP A 10 -12.83 4.77 -8.35
C ASP A 10 -11.88 4.52 -7.16
N SER A 11 -11.88 3.31 -6.56
CA SER A 11 -10.93 2.92 -5.52
C SER A 11 -9.49 2.86 -6.04
N TYR A 12 -9.28 2.82 -7.35
CA TYR A 12 -7.95 2.87 -7.96
C TYR A 12 -7.41 4.30 -8.12
N ASN A 13 -8.23 5.34 -7.96
CA ASN A 13 -7.85 6.71 -8.32
C ASN A 13 -6.69 7.28 -7.49
N PHE A 14 -6.51 6.83 -6.25
CA PHE A 14 -5.38 7.27 -5.42
C PHE A 14 -4.02 6.81 -5.99
N LEU A 15 -4.00 5.80 -6.87
CA LEU A 15 -2.77 5.33 -7.52
C LEU A 15 -2.20 6.36 -8.50
N ASP A 16 -2.98 7.35 -8.93
CA ASP A 16 -2.50 8.42 -9.81
C ASP A 16 -1.46 9.32 -9.14
N THR A 17 -1.53 9.45 -7.81
CA THR A 17 -0.60 10.21 -6.95
C THR A 17 0.02 9.31 -5.88
N VAL A 18 0.27 8.05 -6.23
CA VAL A 18 0.82 7.02 -5.33
C VAL A 18 2.10 7.42 -4.60
N ASP A 19 2.95 8.27 -5.20
CA ASP A 19 4.19 8.70 -4.58
C ASP A 19 3.96 9.54 -3.32
N GLU A 20 2.85 10.30 -3.27
CA GLU A 20 2.42 11.03 -2.08
C GLU A 20 2.10 10.07 -0.93
N TYR A 21 1.42 8.97 -1.23
CA TYR A 21 1.00 7.96 -0.26
C TYR A 21 2.16 7.08 0.21
N VAL A 22 3.13 6.80 -0.67
CA VAL A 22 4.40 6.15 -0.29
C VAL A 22 5.17 7.04 0.69
N LYS A 23 5.34 8.33 0.37
CA LYS A 23 6.00 9.30 1.26
C LYS A 23 5.27 9.44 2.60
N ALA A 24 3.94 9.48 2.58
CA ALA A 24 3.13 9.53 3.80
C ALA A 24 3.32 8.28 4.67
N SER A 25 3.37 7.09 4.05
CA SER A 25 3.61 5.82 4.72
C SER A 25 5.01 5.76 5.36
N ASP A 26 6.04 6.22 4.66
CA ASP A 26 7.41 6.30 5.20
C ASP A 26 7.49 7.31 6.37
N LYS A 27 6.74 8.40 6.28
CA LYS A 27 6.74 9.48 7.28
C LYS A 27 6.15 9.06 8.62
N ILE A 28 5.29 8.06 8.69
CA ILE A 28 4.57 7.73 9.93
C ILE A 28 5.51 7.42 11.10
N ILE A 29 6.72 6.91 10.83
CA ILE A 29 7.75 6.63 11.83
C ILE A 29 8.20 7.90 12.56
N SER A 30 8.18 9.05 11.87
CA SER A 30 8.53 10.36 12.43
C SER A 30 7.36 11.08 13.09
N VAL A 31 6.13 10.58 12.92
CA VAL A 31 4.93 11.19 13.51
C VAL A 31 4.71 10.63 14.91
N ASN A 32 4.86 11.49 15.91
CA ASN A 32 4.57 11.16 17.29
C ASN A 32 3.09 11.40 17.59
N LEU A 33 2.51 10.46 18.33
CA LEU A 33 1.23 10.63 18.98
C LEU A 33 1.47 11.13 20.40
N ASP A 34 0.69 12.10 20.86
CA ASP A 34 0.77 12.55 22.25
C ASP A 34 0.10 11.55 23.21
N SER A 35 0.20 11.78 24.51
CA SER A 35 -0.32 10.85 25.52
C SER A 35 -1.84 10.73 25.51
N GLY A 36 -2.56 11.78 25.06
CA GLY A 36 -4.00 11.73 24.87
C GLY A 36 -4.34 10.80 23.72
N GLU A 37 -3.69 10.98 22.57
CA GLU A 37 -3.97 10.20 21.35
C GLU A 37 -3.61 8.71 21.51
N GLN A 38 -2.54 8.41 22.24
CA GLN A 38 -2.19 7.04 22.61
C GLN A 38 -3.27 6.41 23.50
N LYS A 39 -3.80 7.18 24.46
CA LYS A 39 -4.87 6.74 25.35
C LYS A 39 -6.18 6.54 24.58
N ASP A 40 -6.49 7.41 23.63
CA ASP A 40 -7.66 7.28 22.76
C ASP A 40 -7.59 5.96 21.97
N CYS A 41 -6.42 5.59 21.42
CA CYS A 41 -6.22 4.29 20.78
C CYS A 41 -6.27 3.10 21.76
N ASP A 42 -5.82 3.27 23.01
CA ASP A 42 -6.00 2.27 24.07
C ASP A 42 -7.49 2.02 24.34
N ASP A 43 -8.27 3.08 24.49
CA ASP A 43 -9.70 3.00 24.78
C ASP A 43 -10.49 2.48 23.58
N PHE A 44 -10.13 2.88 22.35
CA PHE A 44 -10.60 2.27 21.11
C PHE A 44 -10.39 0.76 21.12
N SER A 45 -9.17 0.31 21.35
CA SER A 45 -8.83 -1.10 21.20
C SER A 45 -9.62 -2.00 22.17
N LYS A 46 -9.84 -1.54 23.41
CA LYS A 46 -10.59 -2.26 24.45
C LYS A 46 -12.09 -2.35 24.15
N ASN A 47 -12.64 -1.36 23.44
CA ASN A 47 -14.08 -1.23 23.23
C ASN A 47 -14.52 -1.74 21.84
N HIS A 48 -13.71 -1.50 20.82
CA HIS A 48 -14.10 -1.67 19.42
C HIS A 48 -13.27 -2.71 18.64
N ALA A 49 -12.07 -3.07 19.13
CA ALA A 49 -11.19 -4.00 18.42
C ALA A 49 -11.16 -5.42 19.02
N LYS A 50 -11.95 -5.74 20.05
CA LYS A 50 -11.97 -7.07 20.67
C LYS A 50 -12.32 -8.19 19.67
N PRO A 51 -11.67 -9.37 19.76
CA PRO A 51 -10.64 -9.75 20.73
C PRO A 51 -9.21 -9.28 20.38
N TYR A 52 -9.03 -8.52 19.30
CA TYR A 52 -7.76 -8.11 18.71
C TYR A 52 -7.17 -6.85 19.36
N THR A 53 -7.27 -6.69 20.68
CA THR A 53 -6.94 -5.45 21.38
C THR A 53 -5.53 -4.91 21.05
N GLU A 54 -4.47 -5.73 21.17
CA GLU A 54 -3.10 -5.27 20.97
C GLU A 54 -2.83 -4.80 19.53
N ILE A 55 -3.22 -5.62 18.55
CA ILE A 55 -3.04 -5.27 17.14
C ILE A 55 -3.99 -4.15 16.71
N GLY A 56 -5.21 -4.11 17.26
CA GLY A 56 -6.18 -3.05 17.02
C GLY A 56 -5.67 -1.69 17.51
N LYS A 57 -5.03 -1.64 18.68
CA LYS A 57 -4.33 -0.44 19.16
C LYS A 57 -3.26 0.00 18.16
N THR A 58 -2.42 -0.93 17.70
CA THR A 58 -1.33 -0.63 16.76
C THR A 58 -1.87 -0.07 15.43
N ILE A 59 -2.94 -0.66 14.91
CA ILE A 59 -3.60 -0.19 13.68
C ILE A 59 -4.20 1.21 13.89
N CYS A 60 -4.85 1.47 15.03
CA CYS A 60 -5.35 2.81 15.37
C CYS A 60 -4.23 3.85 15.37
N GLU A 61 -3.11 3.56 16.03
CA GLU A 61 -1.99 4.50 16.11
C GLU A 61 -1.40 4.80 14.72
N HIS A 62 -1.23 3.78 13.88
CA HIS A 62 -0.77 3.99 12.50
C HIS A 62 -1.78 4.76 11.66
N PHE A 63 -3.08 4.50 11.84
CA PHE A 63 -4.15 5.23 11.16
C PHE A 63 -4.10 6.72 11.52
N LEU A 64 -3.97 7.07 12.80
CA LEU A 64 -3.84 8.47 13.23
C LEU A 64 -2.58 9.15 12.67
N LYS A 65 -1.45 8.41 12.60
CA LYS A 65 -0.21 8.93 12.01
C LYS A 65 -0.35 9.17 10.50
N LEU A 66 -1.04 8.30 9.78
CA LEU A 66 -1.38 8.50 8.36
C LEU A 66 -2.30 9.70 8.18
N TYR A 67 -3.38 9.78 8.96
CA TYR A 67 -4.32 10.91 8.94
C TYR A 67 -3.60 12.25 9.11
N LYS A 68 -2.61 12.33 10.02
CA LYS A 68 -1.76 13.52 10.23
C LYS A 68 -0.73 13.79 9.14
N SER A 69 -0.42 12.79 8.31
CA SER A 69 0.60 12.87 7.27
C SER A 69 0.03 13.21 5.89
N LEU A 70 -1.25 12.90 5.66
CA LEU A 70 -1.94 13.13 4.39
C LEU A 70 -2.32 14.61 4.22
N PRO A 71 -1.84 15.28 3.15
CA PRO A 71 -1.87 16.74 3.05
C PRO A 71 -3.29 17.31 2.92
N ASN A 72 -4.20 16.62 2.19
CA ASN A 72 -5.54 17.15 1.94
C ASN A 72 -6.45 16.92 3.14
N ILE A 73 -6.31 15.77 3.81
CA ILE A 73 -7.00 15.48 5.07
C ILE A 73 -6.54 16.43 6.19
N LYS A 74 -5.23 16.59 6.38
CA LYS A 74 -4.66 17.45 7.43
C LYS A 74 -5.14 18.90 7.31
N ASN A 75 -5.20 19.43 6.09
CA ASN A 75 -5.56 20.82 5.83
C ASN A 75 -7.05 21.02 5.55
N TYR A 76 -7.84 19.95 5.54
CA TYR A 76 -9.24 19.97 5.09
C TYR A 76 -9.42 20.64 3.71
N ASP A 77 -8.50 20.38 2.79
CA ASP A 77 -8.58 20.92 1.44
C ASP A 77 -9.49 20.03 0.59
N THR A 78 -10.80 20.26 0.70
CA THR A 78 -11.84 19.51 -0.02
C THR A 78 -12.00 19.92 -1.48
N ARG A 79 -11.10 20.77 -2.00
CA ARG A 79 -11.16 21.22 -3.41
C ARG A 79 -10.58 20.15 -4.33
N GLY A 80 -11.30 19.84 -5.40
CA GLY A 80 -10.87 18.87 -6.40
C GLY A 80 -10.94 17.43 -5.91
N THR A 81 -10.14 16.55 -6.51
CA THR A 81 -10.19 15.09 -6.25
C THR A 81 -9.20 14.62 -5.19
N SER A 82 -8.24 15.46 -4.77
CA SER A 82 -7.13 15.05 -3.91
C SER A 82 -7.57 14.61 -2.50
N TYR A 83 -8.54 15.31 -1.90
CA TYR A 83 -9.14 14.88 -0.63
C TYR A 83 -9.83 13.52 -0.72
N ASN A 84 -10.54 13.26 -1.82
CA ASN A 84 -11.18 11.97 -2.07
C ASN A 84 -10.13 10.87 -2.25
N ASN A 85 -9.02 11.15 -2.96
CA ASN A 85 -7.92 10.20 -3.10
C ASN A 85 -7.25 9.87 -1.75
N ASP A 86 -7.09 10.84 -0.84
CA ASP A 86 -6.59 10.57 0.51
C ASP A 86 -7.53 9.64 1.29
N CYS A 87 -8.84 9.82 1.18
CA CYS A 87 -9.85 8.95 1.79
C CYS A 87 -9.78 7.52 1.21
N LYS A 88 -9.66 7.39 -0.12
CA LYS A 88 -9.51 6.11 -0.81
C LYS A 88 -8.26 5.36 -0.39
N PHE A 89 -7.14 6.07 -0.24
CA PHE A 89 -5.92 5.48 0.28
C PHE A 89 -6.10 4.98 1.72
N LEU A 90 -6.71 5.77 2.61
CA LEU A 90 -7.00 5.32 3.98
C LEU A 90 -7.92 4.10 4.01
N ASN A 91 -8.93 4.05 3.13
CA ASN A 91 -9.82 2.90 3.01
C ASN A 91 -9.07 1.64 2.55
N TYR A 92 -8.24 1.75 1.51
CA TYR A 92 -7.36 0.66 1.06
C TYR A 92 -6.44 0.19 2.20
N TRP A 93 -5.73 1.12 2.83
CA TRP A 93 -4.76 0.82 3.89
C TRP A 93 -5.41 0.08 5.06
N LEU A 94 -6.58 0.54 5.52
CA LEU A 94 -7.28 -0.09 6.63
C LEU A 94 -7.80 -1.48 6.26
N ASN A 95 -8.38 -1.65 5.06
CA ASN A 95 -8.78 -2.98 4.55
C ASN A 95 -7.59 -3.94 4.52
N PHE A 96 -6.44 -3.49 4.01
CA PHE A 96 -5.23 -4.28 3.93
C PHE A 96 -4.71 -4.70 5.31
N GLU A 97 -4.60 -3.77 6.27
CA GLU A 97 -4.09 -4.09 7.61
C GLU A 97 -5.01 -5.04 8.37
N LEU A 98 -6.34 -4.85 8.30
CA LEU A 98 -7.29 -5.78 8.92
C LEU A 98 -7.19 -7.19 8.29
N LYS A 99 -7.08 -7.27 6.96
CA LYS A 99 -6.89 -8.54 6.21
C LYS A 99 -5.61 -9.25 6.63
N LYS A 100 -4.49 -8.53 6.61
CA LYS A 100 -3.14 -9.02 6.93
C LYS A 100 -3.05 -9.61 8.34
N HIS A 101 -3.80 -9.04 9.29
CA HIS A 101 -3.84 -9.50 10.66
C HIS A 101 -5.02 -10.44 10.97
N ASN A 102 -5.75 -10.90 9.96
CA ASN A 102 -6.93 -11.77 10.09
C ASN A 102 -7.98 -11.22 11.08
N ILE A 103 -8.17 -9.89 11.09
CA ILE A 103 -9.13 -9.21 11.94
C ILE A 103 -10.50 -9.23 11.26
N ASN A 104 -11.43 -10.01 11.81
CA ASN A 104 -12.77 -10.17 11.27
C ASN A 104 -13.74 -9.11 11.83
N ILE A 105 -13.42 -7.83 11.64
CA ILE A 105 -14.26 -6.68 12.01
C ILE A 105 -14.58 -5.92 10.72
N CYS A 106 -15.83 -5.47 10.54
CA CYS A 106 -16.17 -4.64 9.38
C CYS A 106 -15.29 -3.37 9.39
N VAL A 107 -14.76 -2.98 8.23
CA VAL A 107 -13.79 -1.89 8.12
C VAL A 107 -14.42 -0.57 8.58
N ASN A 108 -15.65 -0.32 8.16
CA ASN A 108 -16.42 0.86 8.60
C ASN A 108 -16.65 0.87 10.11
N LYS A 109 -16.91 -0.27 10.76
CA LYS A 109 -17.07 -0.33 12.22
C LYS A 109 -15.76 -0.06 12.94
N PHE A 110 -14.67 -0.63 12.44
CA PHE A 110 -13.34 -0.39 13.01
C PHE A 110 -13.01 1.10 12.93
N HIS A 111 -13.22 1.72 11.76
CA HIS A 111 -13.03 3.15 11.56
C HIS A 111 -13.93 4.02 12.44
N ASN A 112 -15.24 3.74 12.50
CA ASN A 112 -16.17 4.50 13.35
C ASN A 112 -15.78 4.40 14.83
N GLY A 113 -15.23 3.25 15.24
CA GLY A 113 -14.65 3.10 16.57
C GLY A 113 -13.48 4.06 16.80
N ILE A 114 -12.55 4.19 15.85
CA ILE A 114 -11.45 5.16 15.91
C ILE A 114 -12.01 6.58 16.00
N GLU A 115 -12.92 6.97 15.09
CA GLU A 115 -13.52 8.31 15.11
C GLU A 115 -14.23 8.62 16.43
N SER A 116 -14.91 7.63 17.02
CA SER A 116 -15.63 7.82 18.28
C SER A 116 -14.73 8.01 19.51
N GLN A 117 -13.50 7.49 19.48
CA GLN A 117 -12.57 7.55 20.62
C GLN A 117 -11.46 8.59 20.42
N CYS A 118 -11.14 8.92 19.17
CA CYS A 118 -10.04 9.81 18.80
C CYS A 118 -10.56 11.15 18.22
N ASP A 119 -11.74 11.61 18.65
CA ASP A 119 -12.41 12.83 18.14
C ASP A 119 -11.56 14.10 18.32
N ASN A 120 -10.74 14.16 19.37
CA ASN A 120 -9.78 15.24 19.60
C ASN A 120 -8.64 15.25 18.57
N THR A 121 -8.30 14.08 18.00
CA THR A 121 -7.27 13.94 16.96
C THR A 121 -7.86 14.16 15.57
N ILE A 122 -9.01 13.52 15.29
CA ILE A 122 -9.70 13.55 14.01
C ILE A 122 -10.60 14.79 13.99
N LYS A 123 -9.99 15.94 13.72
CA LYS A 123 -10.70 17.23 13.64
C LYS A 123 -11.73 17.30 12.51
N TYR A 124 -11.57 16.46 11.48
CA TYR A 124 -12.43 16.41 10.32
C TYR A 124 -12.83 14.97 10.08
N VAL A 125 -14.09 14.67 10.38
CA VAL A 125 -14.70 13.36 10.12
C VAL A 125 -14.59 13.07 8.62
N LEU A 126 -14.18 11.84 8.28
CA LEU A 126 -14.13 11.46 6.88
C LEU A 126 -15.56 11.38 6.33
N PRO A 127 -15.79 11.68 5.04
CA PRO A 127 -17.14 11.61 4.50
C PRO A 127 -17.73 10.22 4.67
N VAL A 128 -19.03 10.18 5.00
CA VAL A 128 -19.76 8.93 5.15
C VAL A 128 -19.62 8.11 3.86
N HIS A 129 -19.45 6.80 4.00
CA HIS A 129 -19.29 5.83 2.90
C HIS A 129 -17.93 5.81 2.20
N GLU A 130 -16.96 6.65 2.58
CA GLU A 130 -15.58 6.58 2.05
C GLU A 130 -14.80 5.40 2.63
N ILE A 131 -15.08 5.03 3.88
CA ILE A 131 -14.49 3.87 4.54
C ILE A 131 -15.49 2.70 4.52
N TYR A 132 -15.17 1.65 3.78
CA TYR A 132 -16.05 0.51 3.51
C TYR A 132 -15.27 -0.80 3.37
N ASN A 133 -15.97 -1.94 3.39
CA ASN A 133 -15.36 -3.24 3.17
C ASN A 133 -15.08 -3.44 1.68
N ILE A 134 -13.82 -3.50 1.28
CA ILE A 134 -13.43 -3.79 -0.10
C ILE A 134 -13.54 -5.31 -0.32
N ASP A 135 -14.13 -5.71 -1.45
CA ASP A 135 -14.11 -7.11 -1.91
C ASP A 135 -12.69 -7.67 -1.94
N GLN A 136 -12.52 -8.93 -1.53
CA GLN A 136 -11.19 -9.52 -1.38
C GLN A 136 -10.38 -9.55 -2.67
N ASP A 137 -10.99 -9.92 -3.80
CA ASP A 137 -10.28 -9.99 -5.08
C ASP A 137 -9.96 -8.58 -5.59
N HIS A 138 -10.86 -7.62 -5.34
CA HIS A 138 -10.65 -6.20 -5.63
C HIS A 138 -9.52 -5.59 -4.79
N LEU A 139 -9.48 -5.89 -3.49
CA LEU A 139 -8.42 -5.47 -2.58
C LEU A 139 -7.07 -6.02 -3.01
N ASN A 140 -7.00 -7.31 -3.39
CA ASN A 140 -5.77 -7.91 -3.89
C ASN A 140 -5.26 -7.21 -5.17
N LYS A 141 -6.16 -6.82 -6.07
CA LYS A 141 -5.79 -6.05 -7.27
C LYS A 141 -5.25 -4.66 -6.93
N ILE A 142 -5.90 -3.93 -6.03
CA ILE A 142 -5.43 -2.61 -5.56
C ILE A 142 -4.05 -2.75 -4.91
N ASP A 143 -3.87 -3.76 -4.06
CA ASP A 143 -2.63 -4.02 -3.35
C ASP A 143 -1.46 -4.29 -4.30
N LYS A 144 -1.68 -5.15 -5.31
CA LYS A 144 -0.67 -5.43 -6.34
C LYS A 144 -0.30 -4.18 -7.12
N LEU A 145 -1.28 -3.36 -7.53
CA LEU A 145 -0.99 -2.09 -8.19
C LEU A 145 -0.23 -1.13 -7.27
N TYR A 146 -0.64 -1.01 -6.00
CA TYR A 146 0.04 -0.16 -5.04
C TYR A 146 1.52 -0.56 -4.89
N ASN A 147 1.81 -1.85 -4.72
CA ASN A 147 3.19 -2.35 -4.60
C ASN A 147 4.01 -2.09 -5.85
N LEU A 148 3.44 -2.33 -7.04
CA LEU A 148 4.08 -2.01 -8.33
C LEU A 148 4.48 -0.54 -8.40
N TYR A 149 3.53 0.36 -8.17
CA TYR A 149 3.76 1.80 -8.22
C TYR A 149 4.70 2.31 -7.11
N ALA A 150 4.63 1.74 -5.91
CA ALA A 150 5.50 2.10 -4.80
C ALA A 150 6.95 1.71 -5.07
N ASN A 151 7.18 0.51 -5.58
CA ASN A 151 8.51 0.03 -5.97
C ASN A 151 9.06 0.83 -7.15
N TYR A 152 8.22 1.16 -8.14
CA TYR A 152 8.60 2.08 -9.22
C TYR A 152 9.01 3.46 -8.69
N THR A 153 8.26 4.04 -7.75
CA THR A 153 8.59 5.34 -7.15
C THR A 153 9.98 5.31 -6.50
N LYS A 154 10.28 4.24 -5.75
CA LYS A 154 11.59 4.03 -5.13
C LYS A 154 12.70 3.85 -6.17
N LEU A 155 12.47 3.02 -7.20
CA LEU A 155 13.41 2.80 -8.30
C LEU A 155 13.74 4.11 -9.03
N ASN A 156 12.72 4.88 -9.40
CA ASN A 156 12.89 6.15 -10.09
C ASN A 156 13.73 7.14 -9.25
N ASN A 157 13.46 7.24 -7.94
CA ASN A 157 14.26 8.05 -7.02
C ASN A 157 15.72 7.58 -6.92
N ILE A 158 15.97 6.27 -6.94
CA ILE A 158 17.34 5.73 -6.91
C ILE A 158 18.10 6.09 -8.19
N ILE A 159 17.45 5.98 -9.35
CA ILE A 159 18.04 6.24 -10.67
C ILE A 159 18.46 7.69 -10.84
N ASP A 160 17.70 8.62 -10.25
CA ASP A 160 18.00 10.05 -10.20
C ASP A 160 19.09 10.41 -9.17
N SER A 161 19.57 9.42 -8.39
CA SER A 161 20.60 9.56 -7.36
C SER A 161 21.87 8.72 -7.66
N ASN A 162 22.73 8.47 -6.67
CA ASN A 162 23.92 7.62 -6.81
C ASN A 162 23.55 6.12 -6.82
N TRP A 163 22.99 5.65 -7.93
CA TRP A 163 22.50 4.28 -8.08
C TRP A 163 23.58 3.20 -7.86
N LYS A 164 24.87 3.51 -8.09
CA LYS A 164 25.98 2.55 -7.99
C LYS A 164 26.13 1.97 -6.57
N GLU A 165 25.77 2.75 -5.55
CA GLU A 165 25.80 2.31 -4.14
C GLU A 165 24.54 1.52 -3.74
N LYS A 166 23.52 1.49 -4.61
CA LYS A 166 22.18 0.93 -4.33
C LYS A 166 21.81 -0.27 -5.19
N LYS A 167 22.80 -0.93 -5.80
CA LYS A 167 22.63 -2.10 -6.69
C LYS A 167 21.71 -3.19 -6.10
N ILE A 168 21.93 -3.57 -4.84
CA ILE A 168 21.11 -4.60 -4.15
C ILE A 168 19.66 -4.13 -4.00
N GLU A 169 19.44 -2.85 -3.70
CA GLU A 169 18.11 -2.27 -3.56
C GLU A 169 17.37 -2.26 -4.91
N ILE A 170 18.06 -1.91 -6.01
CA ILE A 170 17.50 -1.92 -7.37
C ILE A 170 17.06 -3.34 -7.76
N LEU A 171 17.91 -4.34 -7.51
CA LEU A 171 17.58 -5.74 -7.81
C LEU A 171 16.39 -6.21 -6.99
N THR A 172 16.36 -5.86 -5.71
CA THR A 172 15.25 -6.22 -4.81
C THR A 172 13.93 -5.62 -5.29
N LEU A 173 13.91 -4.31 -5.58
CA LEU A 173 12.71 -3.60 -6.01
C LEU A 173 12.21 -4.08 -7.38
N SER A 174 13.11 -4.28 -8.35
CA SER A 174 12.73 -4.77 -9.68
C SER A 174 12.26 -6.23 -9.66
N THR A 175 12.86 -7.08 -8.80
CA THR A 175 12.38 -8.45 -8.55
C THR A 175 10.96 -8.46 -7.98
N GLN A 176 10.68 -7.56 -7.04
CA GLN A 176 9.33 -7.43 -6.45
C GLN A 176 8.31 -6.93 -7.47
N CYS A 177 8.66 -5.91 -8.26
CA CYS A 177 7.82 -5.50 -9.39
C CYS A 177 7.53 -6.67 -10.33
N CYS A 178 8.54 -7.50 -10.61
CA CYS A 178 8.40 -8.63 -11.49
C CYS A 178 7.44 -9.69 -10.94
N ALA A 179 7.55 -10.02 -9.65
CA ALA A 179 6.64 -10.94 -8.97
C ALA A 179 5.19 -10.42 -9.01
N ASP A 180 4.95 -9.18 -8.58
CA ASP A 180 3.62 -8.59 -8.54
C ASP A 180 3.00 -8.44 -9.94
N TYR A 181 3.80 -8.06 -10.94
CA TYR A 181 3.34 -7.94 -12.33
C TYR A 181 2.98 -9.30 -12.92
N SER A 182 3.83 -10.32 -12.68
CA SER A 182 3.56 -11.69 -13.11
C SER A 182 2.26 -12.21 -12.53
N ASP A 183 2.00 -11.92 -11.25
CA ASP A 183 0.78 -12.35 -10.53
C ASP A 183 -0.51 -11.79 -11.13
N VAL A 184 -0.49 -10.62 -11.78
CA VAL A 184 -1.72 -9.95 -12.21
C VAL A 184 -1.83 -9.65 -13.71
N SER A 185 -0.74 -9.73 -14.46
CA SER A 185 -0.70 -9.40 -15.89
C SER A 185 -1.69 -10.20 -16.74
N TYR A 186 -1.97 -11.46 -16.38
CA TYR A 186 -2.93 -12.29 -17.11
C TYR A 186 -4.39 -11.80 -17.03
N LEU A 187 -4.70 -10.95 -16.04
CA LEU A 187 -6.03 -10.34 -15.87
C LEU A 187 -6.33 -9.29 -16.94
N CYS A 188 -5.33 -8.88 -17.72
CA CYS A 188 -5.44 -7.86 -18.75
C CYS A 188 -5.11 -8.38 -20.15
N ASN A 189 -5.38 -9.67 -20.39
CA ASN A 189 -5.16 -10.32 -21.68
C ASN A 189 -6.48 -10.82 -22.28
N GLY A 190 -6.79 -10.42 -23.51
CA GLY A 190 -7.98 -10.86 -24.24
C GLY A 190 -9.27 -10.48 -23.52
N ASP A 191 -10.21 -11.42 -23.41
CA ASP A 191 -11.52 -11.17 -22.78
C ASP A 191 -11.45 -10.74 -21.30
N ASN A 192 -10.33 -11.00 -20.60
CA ASN A 192 -10.16 -10.58 -19.21
C ASN A 192 -10.01 -9.06 -19.07
N GLU A 193 -9.50 -8.39 -20.10
CA GLU A 193 -9.33 -6.93 -20.09
C GLU A 193 -10.69 -6.23 -19.99
N ASN A 194 -11.68 -6.69 -20.76
CA ASN A 194 -13.05 -6.19 -20.74
C ASN A 194 -13.77 -6.43 -19.38
N LYS A 195 -13.31 -7.40 -18.59
CA LYS A 195 -13.86 -7.69 -17.25
C LYS A 195 -13.23 -6.84 -16.16
N ASN A 196 -12.09 -6.20 -16.42
CA ASN A 196 -11.32 -5.44 -15.44
C ASN A 196 -10.82 -4.10 -16.01
N PRO A 197 -11.68 -3.29 -16.66
CA PRO A 197 -11.23 -2.18 -17.49
C PRO A 197 -10.39 -1.16 -16.72
N GLU A 198 -10.84 -0.71 -15.53
CA GLU A 198 -10.10 0.29 -14.76
C GLU A 198 -8.79 -0.27 -14.18
N PHE A 199 -8.81 -1.51 -13.67
CA PHE A 199 -7.59 -2.19 -13.23
C PHE A 199 -6.56 -2.31 -14.36
N CYS A 200 -7.00 -2.72 -15.55
CA CYS A 200 -6.12 -2.91 -16.70
C CYS A 200 -5.58 -1.59 -17.24
N LYS A 201 -6.40 -0.53 -17.20
CA LYS A 201 -5.93 0.83 -17.49
C LYS A 201 -4.78 1.21 -16.56
N LYS A 202 -4.94 1.07 -15.24
CA LYS A 202 -3.85 1.36 -14.26
C LYS A 202 -2.63 0.46 -14.47
N LEU A 203 -2.81 -0.83 -14.75
CA LEU A 203 -1.69 -1.74 -15.00
C LEU A 203 -0.92 -1.36 -16.27
N ASN A 204 -1.62 -0.96 -17.33
CA ASN A 204 -1.02 -0.50 -18.57
C ASN A 204 -0.28 0.83 -18.38
N ASP A 205 -0.86 1.78 -17.63
CA ASP A 205 -0.20 3.03 -17.27
C ASP A 205 1.10 2.78 -16.48
N PHE A 206 1.07 1.84 -15.53
CA PHE A 206 2.27 1.39 -14.82
C PHE A 206 3.31 0.80 -15.78
N LYS A 207 2.90 -0.11 -16.67
CA LYS A 207 3.78 -0.76 -17.64
C LYS A 207 4.50 0.28 -18.50
N SER A 208 3.78 1.27 -19.03
CA SER A 208 4.37 2.35 -19.83
C SER A 208 5.40 3.15 -19.03
N LYS A 209 5.10 3.52 -17.77
CA LYS A 209 6.05 4.22 -16.89
C LYS A 209 7.32 3.41 -16.62
N TYR A 210 7.18 2.09 -16.43
CA TYR A 210 8.32 1.21 -16.18
C TYR A 210 9.17 0.97 -17.44
N GLU A 211 8.55 0.86 -18.62
CA GLU A 211 9.25 0.77 -19.90
C GLU A 211 10.02 2.06 -20.23
N GLU A 212 9.50 3.23 -19.87
CA GLU A 212 10.25 4.49 -19.94
C GLU A 212 11.47 4.47 -19.01
N LEU A 213 11.34 3.89 -17.81
CA LEU A 213 12.45 3.73 -16.88
C LEU A 213 13.53 2.82 -17.46
N ASP A 214 13.16 1.68 -18.04
CA ASP A 214 14.05 0.74 -18.72
C ASP A 214 14.87 1.45 -19.80
N LYS A 215 14.22 2.20 -20.69
CA LYS A 215 14.89 2.97 -21.76
C LYS A 215 15.89 3.99 -21.22
N LYS A 216 15.60 4.63 -20.09
CA LYS A 216 16.50 5.62 -19.47
C LYS A 216 17.79 5.01 -18.90
N VAL A 217 17.76 3.73 -18.50
CA VAL A 217 18.83 3.12 -17.72
C VAL A 217 19.59 2.03 -18.44
N VAL A 218 18.93 1.21 -19.27
CA VAL A 218 19.57 0.04 -19.86
C VAL A 218 20.44 0.38 -21.07
N GLU A 219 19.97 1.25 -21.98
CA GLU A 219 20.81 1.67 -23.12
C GLU A 219 22.01 2.55 -22.71
N PRO A 220 21.88 3.51 -21.76
CA PRO A 220 22.99 4.41 -21.42
C PRO A 220 23.87 3.93 -20.26
N ARG A 221 23.44 2.95 -19.45
CA ARG A 221 24.14 2.51 -18.23
C ARG A 221 24.21 0.98 -18.17
N SER A 222 25.07 0.35 -18.97
CA SER A 222 25.21 -1.12 -19.03
C SER A 222 25.39 -1.78 -17.65
N ASP A 223 26.11 -1.14 -16.74
CA ASP A 223 26.33 -1.67 -15.39
C ASP A 223 25.05 -1.64 -14.51
N PHE A 224 24.01 -0.88 -14.91
CA PHE A 224 22.73 -0.79 -14.22
C PHE A 224 21.83 -1.98 -14.57
N SER A 225 21.83 -2.39 -15.85
CA SER A 225 20.97 -3.48 -16.33
C SER A 225 21.25 -4.81 -15.61
N ASP A 226 22.47 -5.03 -15.14
CA ASP A 226 22.83 -6.22 -14.35
C ASP A 226 22.06 -6.35 -13.02
N TYR A 227 21.47 -5.25 -12.55
CA TYR A 227 20.74 -5.18 -11.28
C TYR A 227 19.28 -4.79 -11.45
N PHE A 228 18.77 -4.71 -12.69
CA PHE A 228 17.42 -4.26 -12.96
C PHE A 228 16.70 -5.23 -13.89
N ILE A 229 15.57 -5.75 -13.43
CA ILE A 229 14.73 -6.68 -14.19
C ILE A 229 13.69 -5.91 -14.99
N LYS A 230 13.61 -6.18 -16.30
CA LYS A 230 12.58 -5.60 -17.17
C LYS A 230 11.27 -6.35 -16.99
N LEU A 231 10.13 -5.65 -17.14
CA LEU A 231 8.82 -6.33 -17.12
C LEU A 231 8.66 -7.37 -18.23
N SER A 232 9.34 -7.20 -19.37
CA SER A 232 9.34 -8.17 -20.48
C SER A 232 10.07 -9.47 -20.16
N GLU A 233 10.95 -9.46 -19.15
CA GLU A 233 11.69 -10.64 -18.69
C GLU A 233 10.93 -11.40 -17.60
N CYS A 234 9.82 -10.85 -17.13
CA CYS A 234 9.04 -11.43 -16.05
C CYS A 234 8.27 -12.67 -16.51
N PRO A 235 8.15 -13.70 -15.63
CA PRO A 235 7.39 -14.89 -15.93
C PRO A 235 5.94 -14.57 -16.30
N ASN A 236 5.46 -15.10 -17.43
CA ASN A 236 4.05 -15.00 -17.77
C ASN A 236 3.32 -16.22 -17.17
N ASN A 237 2.56 -16.01 -16.11
CA ASN A 237 1.90 -17.08 -15.35
C ASN A 237 0.77 -17.82 -16.12
N LYS A 238 0.50 -17.46 -17.39
CA LYS A 238 -0.32 -18.29 -18.29
C LYS A 238 0.33 -19.63 -18.69
N ILE A 239 1.64 -19.81 -18.53
CA ILE A 239 2.37 -20.98 -19.06
C ILE A 239 2.75 -22.03 -17.99
N ILE A 240 2.78 -21.68 -16.70
CA ILE A 240 3.22 -22.61 -15.64
C ILE A 240 2.20 -22.63 -14.50
N SER A 241 1.16 -23.46 -14.65
CA SER A 241 0.20 -23.80 -13.58
C SER A 241 0.52 -25.18 -12.96
N THR A 242 1.79 -25.57 -12.89
CA THR A 242 2.19 -26.79 -12.18
C THR A 242 3.54 -26.61 -11.50
N ALA A 243 3.51 -26.70 -10.15
CA ALA A 243 4.61 -26.61 -9.19
C ALA A 243 5.09 -25.16 -8.92
N VAL A 244 5.14 -24.60 -7.69
CA VAL A 244 5.19 -25.15 -6.32
C VAL A 244 4.45 -24.18 -5.40
N THR A 245 3.48 -24.68 -4.62
CA THR A 245 3.04 -24.04 -3.39
C THR A 245 4.20 -24.06 -2.40
N GLY A 246 4.85 -22.92 -2.19
CA GLY A 246 5.88 -22.79 -1.15
C GLY A 246 6.81 -21.61 -1.35
N SER A 247 6.39 -20.44 -0.86
CA SER A 247 7.19 -19.53 0.00
C SER A 247 6.46 -18.20 0.14
N ILE A 248 5.93 -17.95 1.33
CA ILE A 248 5.52 -16.61 1.78
C ILE A 248 6.80 -15.80 1.96
N ILE A 249 7.26 -15.09 0.92
CA ILE A 249 8.29 -14.06 1.06
C ILE A 249 7.96 -12.94 0.07
N GLY A 250 7.47 -11.81 0.59
CA GLY A 250 7.32 -10.61 -0.22
C GLY A 250 6.24 -9.60 0.18
N LEU A 251 5.44 -9.82 1.22
CA LEU A 251 4.71 -8.70 1.84
C LEU A 251 5.73 -7.89 2.64
N ILE A 252 6.41 -6.96 1.97
CA ILE A 252 6.91 -5.79 2.68
C ILE A 252 5.67 -5.17 3.33
N PRO A 253 5.60 -5.05 4.66
CA PRO A 253 4.58 -4.24 5.26
C PRO A 253 4.62 -2.88 4.56
N LEU A 254 3.48 -2.22 4.37
CA LEU A 254 3.41 -0.79 4.04
C LEU A 254 4.39 0.08 4.87
N LEU A 255 4.86 -0.46 6.00
CA LEU A 255 6.05 -0.11 6.77
C LEU A 255 7.31 -0.85 6.29
N GLY A 256 7.95 -0.36 5.23
CA GLY A 256 9.28 -0.81 4.83
C GLY A 256 10.40 -0.42 5.81
N VAL A 257 10.16 -0.30 7.13
CA VAL A 257 11.19 -0.13 8.17
C VAL A 257 10.64 -0.55 9.55
N LEU A 258 10.53 -1.85 9.85
CA LEU A 258 10.44 -2.33 11.25
C LEU A 258 11.29 -3.58 11.52
N TYR A 259 12.48 -3.65 10.91
CA TYR A 259 13.59 -4.48 11.43
C TYR A 259 14.93 -3.75 11.26
N LYS A 260 14.99 -2.48 11.68
CA LYS A 260 16.26 -1.87 12.06
C LYS A 260 16.28 -1.76 13.58
N VAL A 261 17.13 -2.58 14.19
CA VAL A 261 17.76 -2.32 15.50
C VAL A 261 16.84 -2.38 16.72
N ASN A 262 16.47 -3.60 17.15
CA ASN A 262 16.66 -3.88 18.57
C ASN A 262 18.09 -4.41 18.72
N LYS A 263 18.92 -3.64 19.44
CA LYS A 263 20.23 -4.08 19.91
C LYS A 263 20.09 -5.46 20.55
N LEU A 264 20.52 -6.50 19.84
CA LEU A 264 21.00 -7.72 20.47
C LEU A 264 22.32 -7.34 21.16
N ASN A 265 22.21 -6.80 22.37
CA ASN A 265 23.28 -6.86 23.35
C ASN A 265 23.47 -8.34 23.72
N ILE A 266 24.13 -9.09 22.84
CA ILE A 266 24.78 -10.33 23.26
C ILE A 266 26.03 -9.87 23.99
N LYS A 267 25.93 -9.76 25.31
CA LYS A 267 27.11 -9.82 26.16
C LYS A 267 27.66 -11.24 25.99
N LEU A 268 28.84 -11.33 25.37
CA LEU A 268 29.76 -12.45 25.60
C LEU A 268 30.19 -12.46 27.07
#